data_AF-A0A9W8JA61-F1
#
_entry.id   AF-A0A9W8JA61-F1
#
_cell.length_a   1.000
_cell.length_b   1.000
_cell.length_c   1.000
_cell.angle_alpha   90.00
_cell.angle_beta   90.00
_cell.angle_gamma   90.00
#
_symmetry.space_group_name_H-M   'P 1'
#
loop_
_entity.id
_entity.type
_entity.pdbx_description
1 polymer ?
#
loop_
_entity_poly.entity_id
_entity_poly.type
_entity_poly.pdbx_seq_one_letter_code
_entity_poly.pdbx_strand_id
1 'polypeptide(L)'
;MASTTTADSGKDNQPPQANARKRGYTDIFTATGPPLKQVKTDPLVGHGRHFGRTVSTFCRVQTLIKNGLSRTVQLELGRLSEADLSLSEKKEHDVYCQLLASSPNLEERLCIGSEQEIYYIAEMVQ
;
A
#
# COMPACT_ATOMS: atom_id res chain seq x y z
N MET A 1 -63.69 43.33 -5.24
CA MET A 1 -62.77 43.20 -6.38
C MET A 1 -61.36 43.25 -5.81
N ALA A 2 -60.74 42.09 -5.60
CA ALA A 2 -59.64 41.54 -6.44
C ALA A 2 -58.38 42.42 -6.34
N SER A 3 -57.41 42.11 -5.46
CA SER A 3 -56.36 41.07 -5.57
C SER A 3 -55.30 41.38 -6.63
N THR A 4 -54.07 41.69 -6.18
CA THR A 4 -52.78 41.39 -6.83
C THR A 4 -51.64 41.64 -5.82
N THR A 5 -50.89 40.58 -5.41
CA THR A 5 -49.51 40.23 -5.85
C THR A 5 -48.48 41.09 -5.09
N THR A 6 -47.49 40.66 -4.30
CA THR A 6 -46.51 39.54 -4.22
C THR A 6 -45.68 39.85 -2.93
N ALA A 7 -44.92 39.02 -2.23
CA ALA A 7 -44.24 37.76 -2.51
C ALA A 7 -44.05 37.01 -1.18
N ASP A 8 -44.28 35.71 -1.25
CA ASP A 8 -44.24 34.72 -0.18
C ASP A 8 -42.79 34.23 0.04
N SER A 9 -42.40 34.19 1.31
CA SER A 9 -41.12 33.66 1.80
C SER A 9 -41.26 32.19 2.15
N GLY A 10 -40.22 31.41 1.88
CA GLY A 10 -40.00 30.13 2.56
C GLY A 10 -40.52 28.90 1.82
N LYS A 11 -39.80 28.49 0.76
CA LYS A 11 -39.88 27.11 0.25
C LYS A 11 -39.18 26.18 1.25
N ASP A 12 -39.93 25.69 2.22
CA ASP A 12 -39.55 24.48 2.95
C ASP A 12 -40.14 23.24 2.29
N ASN A 13 -39.40 22.14 2.44
CA ASN A 13 -39.83 20.76 2.27
C ASN A 13 -39.59 20.11 0.89
N GLN A 14 -38.30 19.94 0.56
CA GLN A 14 -37.83 18.84 -0.28
C GLN A 14 -37.25 17.75 0.66
N PRO A 15 -37.73 16.49 0.62
CA PRO A 15 -37.16 15.43 1.44
C PRO A 15 -35.79 15.00 0.88
N PRO A 16 -34.74 14.88 1.71
CA PRO A 16 -33.55 14.17 1.27
C PRO A 16 -33.87 12.67 1.14
N GLN A 17 -33.62 12.19 -0.07
CA GLN A 17 -33.70 10.81 -0.49
C GLN A 17 -32.97 9.85 0.46
N ALA A 18 -33.66 8.74 0.75
CA ALA A 18 -33.15 7.38 0.69
C ALA A 18 -31.63 7.19 0.76
N ASN A 19 -31.13 6.62 1.85
CA ASN A 19 -30.88 5.18 1.89
C ASN A 19 -30.17 4.82 3.20
N ALA A 20 -30.95 4.27 4.13
CA ALA A 20 -30.43 3.35 5.12
C ALA A 20 -29.82 2.15 4.37
N ARG A 21 -28.51 2.17 4.16
CA ARG A 21 -27.77 0.95 3.81
C ARG A 21 -26.64 0.79 4.80
N LYS A 22 -26.98 0.11 5.91
CA LYS A 22 -26.09 -0.83 6.59
C LYS A 22 -25.37 -1.62 5.50
N ARG A 23 -24.14 -1.25 5.15
CA ARG A 23 -23.31 -2.10 4.31
C ARG A 23 -22.86 -3.24 5.20
N GLY A 24 -23.65 -4.30 5.15
CA GLY A 24 -23.33 -5.59 5.72
C GLY A 24 -21.94 -5.98 5.28
N TYR A 25 -21.07 -6.17 6.27
CA TYR A 25 -20.02 -7.16 6.20
C TYR A 25 -20.72 -8.47 5.84
N THR A 26 -20.60 -8.87 4.58
CA THR A 26 -21.21 -10.08 4.07
C THR A 26 -20.54 -11.25 4.75
N ASP A 27 -21.24 -11.83 5.72
CA ASP A 27 -21.10 -13.23 6.07
C ASP A 27 -21.34 -14.06 4.81
N ILE A 28 -20.26 -14.40 4.10
CA ILE A 28 -20.23 -15.54 3.17
C ILE A 28 -19.26 -16.54 3.75
N PHE A 29 -19.64 -17.09 4.90
CA PHE A 29 -19.06 -18.30 5.44
C PHE A 29 -20.18 -19.29 5.71
N THR A 30 -20.78 -19.82 4.62
CA THR A 30 -21.39 -21.16 4.53
C THR A 30 -22.23 -21.24 3.26
N ALA A 31 -21.60 -21.57 2.13
CA ALA A 31 -22.25 -22.30 1.06
C ALA A 31 -21.13 -22.86 0.15
N THR A 32 -21.06 -24.18 0.10
CA THR A 32 -20.24 -24.97 -0.82
C THR A 32 -20.43 -24.49 -2.26
N GLY A 33 -19.45 -23.72 -2.77
CA GLY A 33 -19.36 -23.30 -4.17
C GLY A 33 -17.89 -23.34 -4.61
N PRO A 34 -17.62 -23.62 -5.90
CA PRO A 34 -16.25 -23.76 -6.40
C PRO A 34 -15.45 -22.48 -6.11
N PRO A 35 -14.19 -22.60 -5.64
CA PRO A 35 -13.42 -21.44 -5.24
C PRO A 35 -13.30 -20.49 -6.43
N LEU A 36 -13.77 -19.25 -6.24
CA LEU A 36 -13.46 -18.14 -7.12
C LEU A 36 -11.94 -18.14 -7.26
N LYS A 37 -11.42 -18.37 -8.48
CA LYS A 37 -9.99 -18.30 -8.77
C LYS A 37 -9.51 -16.97 -8.23
N GLN A 38 -8.76 -17.04 -7.13
CA GLN A 38 -8.11 -15.88 -6.57
C GLN A 38 -7.29 -15.28 -7.71
N VAL A 39 -7.67 -14.08 -8.14
CA VAL A 39 -6.82 -13.26 -9.00
C VAL A 39 -5.47 -13.28 -8.30
N LYS A 40 -4.43 -13.80 -8.96
CA LYS A 40 -3.07 -13.93 -8.40
C LYS A 40 -2.66 -12.55 -7.92
N THR A 41 -2.90 -12.29 -6.65
CA THR A 41 -2.50 -11.05 -5.99
C THR A 41 -1.01 -11.18 -5.79
N ASP A 42 -0.29 -10.07 -6.03
CA ASP A 42 1.14 -10.05 -5.82
C ASP A 42 1.44 -10.54 -4.39
N PRO A 43 2.37 -11.50 -4.19
CA PRO A 43 2.71 -12.00 -2.85
C PRO A 43 3.05 -10.87 -1.85
N LEU A 44 3.46 -9.70 -2.33
CA LEU A 44 3.65 -8.48 -1.53
C LEU A 44 2.35 -7.88 -0.98
N VAL A 45 1.20 -8.03 -1.63
CA VAL A 45 -0.07 -7.42 -1.15
C VAL A 45 -0.55 -8.06 0.16
N GLY A 46 -0.28 -9.36 0.33
CA GLY A 46 -0.62 -10.11 1.54
C GLY A 46 0.41 -9.90 2.66
N HIS A 47 1.67 -10.25 2.40
CA HIS A 47 2.74 -10.22 3.41
C HIS A 47 3.30 -8.82 3.64
N GLY A 48 3.42 -8.03 2.56
CA GLY A 48 3.97 -6.68 2.60
C GLY A 48 3.10 -5.69 3.36
N ARG A 49 1.76 -5.88 3.44
CA ARG A 49 0.85 -4.98 4.15
C ARG A 49 1.12 -4.88 5.66
N HIS A 50 1.45 -5.98 6.32
CA HIS A 50 1.80 -5.95 7.75
C HIS A 50 3.19 -5.39 7.95
N PHE A 51 4.14 -5.82 7.13
CA PHE A 51 5.51 -5.33 7.15
C PHE A 51 5.58 -3.81 6.94
N GLY A 52 4.93 -3.31 5.88
CA GLY A 52 4.97 -1.90 5.52
C GLY A 52 4.23 -0.99 6.49
N ARG A 53 3.17 -1.45 7.16
CA ARG A 53 2.58 -0.71 8.29
C ARG A 53 3.58 -0.52 9.43
N THR A 54 4.36 -1.55 9.76
CA THR A 54 5.41 -1.42 10.78
C THR A 54 6.52 -0.49 10.30
N VAL A 55 7.03 -0.70 9.09
CA VAL A 55 8.20 0.01 8.57
C VAL A 55 7.93 1.47 8.20
N SER A 56 6.72 1.80 7.75
CA SER A 56 6.32 3.16 7.37
C SER A 56 6.40 4.16 8.53
N THR A 57 6.29 3.69 9.78
CA THR A 57 6.45 4.54 10.97
C THR A 57 7.91 4.95 11.24
N PHE A 58 8.87 4.15 10.76
CA PHE A 58 10.30 4.38 10.99
C PHE A 58 11.00 5.01 9.79
N CYS A 59 10.58 4.68 8.57
CA CYS A 59 11.21 5.17 7.35
C CYS A 59 10.25 5.21 6.16
N ARG A 60 10.59 6.06 5.18
CA ARG A 60 9.87 6.09 3.90
C ARG A 60 10.22 4.84 3.10
N VAL A 61 9.22 4.00 2.81
CA VAL A 61 9.40 2.71 2.12
C VAL A 61 10.14 2.85 0.79
N GLN A 62 9.85 3.90 0.01
CA GLN A 62 10.59 4.17 -1.24
C GLN A 62 12.08 4.44 -1.02
N THR A 63 12.42 5.23 0.00
CA THR A 63 13.80 5.55 0.33
C THR A 63 14.53 4.32 0.85
N LEU A 64 13.86 3.52 1.68
CA LEU A 64 14.39 2.24 2.17
C LEU A 64 14.76 1.31 1.00
N ILE A 65 13.85 1.15 0.02
CA ILE A 65 14.07 0.28 -1.14
C ILE A 65 15.21 0.80 -2.00
N LYS A 66 15.22 2.10 -2.34
CA LYS A 66 16.27 2.71 -3.19
C LYS A 66 17.65 2.63 -2.53
N ASN A 67 17.74 2.98 -1.25
CA ASN A 67 19.00 2.94 -0.49
C ASN A 67 19.45 1.50 -0.25
N GLY A 68 18.51 0.59 0.04
CA GLY A 68 18.76 -0.84 0.19
C GLY A 68 19.37 -1.43 -1.08
N LEU A 69 18.70 -1.23 -2.22
CA LEU A 69 19.16 -1.70 -3.54
C LEU A 69 20.53 -1.14 -3.91
N SER A 70 20.73 0.17 -3.75
CA SER A 70 22.03 0.81 -4.04
C SER A 70 23.15 0.23 -3.17
N ARG A 71 22.88 -0.09 -1.90
CA ARG A 71 23.85 -0.71 -1.00
C ARG A 71 24.13 -2.15 -1.36
N THR A 72 23.11 -2.95 -1.69
CA THR A 72 23.31 -4.33 -2.18
C THR A 72 24.23 -4.34 -3.39
N VAL A 73 23.97 -3.49 -4.39
CA VAL A 73 24.82 -3.39 -5.59
C VAL A 73 26.25 -2.95 -5.25
N GLN A 74 26.43 -2.01 -4.31
CA GLN A 74 27.76 -1.55 -3.92
C GLN A 74 28.55 -2.60 -3.11
N LEU A 75 27.88 -3.38 -2.28
CA LEU A 75 28.45 -4.53 -1.55
C LEU A 75 28.87 -5.63 -2.53
N GLU A 76 28.01 -5.97 -3.49
CA GLU A 76 28.31 -6.97 -4.54
C GLU A 76 29.49 -6.56 -5.42
N LEU A 77 29.60 -5.28 -5.77
CA LEU A 77 30.72 -4.74 -6.54
C LEU A 77 31.99 -4.55 -5.69
N GLY A 78 31.97 -4.86 -4.39
CA GLY A 78 33.09 -4.68 -3.47
C GLY A 78 33.54 -3.22 -3.28
N ARG A 79 32.66 -2.25 -3.59
CA ARG A 79 32.94 -0.82 -3.44
C ARG A 79 32.66 -0.30 -2.04
N LEU A 80 31.79 -0.98 -1.30
CA LEU A 80 31.52 -0.75 0.11
C LEU A 80 31.73 -2.05 0.88
N SER A 81 32.23 -1.94 2.11
CA SER A 81 32.22 -3.03 3.09
C SER A 81 31.12 -2.79 4.12
N GLU A 82 30.62 -3.86 4.74
CA GLU A 82 29.77 -3.77 5.93
C GLU A 82 30.45 -2.99 7.08
N ALA A 83 31.78 -2.92 7.11
CA ALA A 83 32.52 -2.13 8.08
C ALA A 83 32.36 -0.61 7.89
N ASP A 84 32.10 -0.17 6.67
CA ASP A 84 31.98 1.25 6.31
C ASP A 84 30.59 1.82 6.61
N LEU A 85 29.60 0.95 6.82
CA LEU A 85 28.22 1.34 7.11
C LEU A 85 28.05 1.76 8.58
N SER A 86 27.38 2.90 8.78
CA SER A 86 26.95 3.36 10.10
C SER A 86 25.91 2.41 10.72
N LEU A 87 25.71 2.51 12.04
CA LEU A 87 24.69 1.73 12.74
C LEU A 87 23.27 1.98 12.22
N SER A 88 22.97 3.20 11.78
CA SER A 88 21.67 3.54 11.19
C SER A 88 21.50 2.84 9.85
N GLU A 89 22.52 2.91 8.99
CA GLU A 89 22.50 2.26 7.69
C GLU A 89 22.39 0.75 7.84
N LYS A 90 23.13 0.13 8.77
CA LYS A 90 23.01 -1.31 9.03
C LYS A 90 21.57 -1.71 9.39
N LYS A 91 20.91 -0.95 10.26
CA LYS A 91 19.51 -1.20 10.62
C LYS A 91 18.57 -1.04 9.43
N GLU A 92 18.75 0.02 8.63
CA GLU A 92 17.96 0.20 7.41
C GLU A 92 18.20 -0.92 6.39
N HIS A 93 19.44 -1.39 6.26
CA HIS A 93 19.77 -2.49 5.35
C HIS A 93 19.17 -3.81 5.85
N ASP A 94 19.19 -4.07 7.15
CA ASP A 94 18.55 -5.25 7.75
C ASP A 94 17.03 -5.24 7.52
N VAL A 95 16.38 -4.09 7.70
CA VAL A 95 14.95 -3.94 7.37
C VAL A 95 14.70 -4.17 5.88
N TYR A 96 15.59 -3.70 5.00
CA TYR A 96 15.51 -4.01 3.56
C TYR A 96 15.66 -5.52 3.28
N CYS A 97 16.60 -6.21 3.94
CA CYS A 97 16.75 -7.66 3.81
C CYS A 97 15.51 -8.41 4.31
N GLN A 98 14.89 -7.96 5.40
CA GLN A 98 13.63 -8.52 5.89
C GLN A 98 12.47 -8.30 4.90
N LEU A 99 12.44 -7.16 4.21
CA LEU A 99 11.50 -6.91 3.12
C LEU A 99 11.70 -7.92 1.98
N LEU A 100 12.93 -8.16 1.55
CA LEU A 100 13.24 -9.16 0.53
C LEU A 100 12.85 -10.57 0.97
N ALA A 101 13.10 -10.93 2.23
CA ALA A 101 12.72 -12.22 2.79
C ALA A 101 11.20 -12.45 2.85
N SER A 102 10.40 -11.37 2.90
CA SER A 102 8.93 -11.45 2.96
C SER A 102 8.27 -11.88 1.64
N SER A 103 8.96 -11.72 0.51
CA SER A 103 8.42 -12.05 -0.80
C SER A 103 9.50 -12.62 -1.72
N PRO A 104 9.42 -13.91 -2.09
CA PRO A 104 10.36 -14.49 -3.03
C PRO A 104 10.23 -13.80 -4.39
N ASN A 105 11.37 -13.56 -5.05
CA ASN A 105 11.51 -12.84 -6.33
C ASN A 105 11.33 -11.31 -6.25
N LEU A 106 11.22 -10.72 -5.06
CA LEU A 106 11.19 -9.25 -4.93
C LEU A 106 12.53 -8.61 -5.31
N GLU A 107 13.64 -9.24 -4.93
CA GLU A 107 14.99 -8.73 -5.23
C GLU A 107 15.25 -8.65 -6.74
N GLU A 108 15.01 -9.74 -7.47
CA GLU A 108 15.14 -9.77 -8.93
C GLU A 108 14.26 -8.71 -9.60
N ARG A 109 13.01 -8.55 -9.13
CA ARG A 109 12.10 -7.51 -9.62
C ARG A 109 12.61 -6.10 -9.35
N LEU A 110 13.27 -5.85 -8.23
CA LEU A 110 13.87 -4.56 -7.93
C LEU A 110 15.13 -4.30 -8.77
N CYS A 111 15.90 -5.34 -9.07
CA CYS A 111 17.10 -5.24 -9.92
C CYS A 111 16.77 -5.03 -11.40
N ILE A 112 15.71 -5.67 -11.91
CA ILE A 112 15.29 -5.58 -13.32
C ILE A 112 14.26 -4.46 -13.54
N GLY A 113 13.50 -4.11 -12.50
CA GLY A 113 12.40 -3.17 -12.55
C GLY A 113 12.83 -1.73 -12.80
N SER A 114 11.96 -0.96 -13.46
CA SER A 114 12.16 0.47 -13.62
C SER A 114 11.81 1.23 -12.34
N GLU A 115 12.11 2.53 -12.29
CA GLU A 115 11.77 3.37 -11.14
C GLU A 115 10.26 3.39 -10.84
N GLN A 116 9.42 3.25 -11.86
CA GLN A 116 7.96 3.11 -11.71
C GLN A 116 7.58 1.80 -10.99
N GLU A 117 8.30 0.71 -11.26
CA GLU A 117 8.08 -0.56 -10.57
C GLU A 117 8.46 -0.43 -9.08
N ILE A 118 9.54 0.29 -8.77
CA ILE A 118 9.92 0.58 -7.38
C ILE A 118 8.83 1.39 -6.67
N TYR A 119 8.26 2.39 -7.35
CA TYR A 119 7.13 3.16 -6.82
C TYR A 119 5.92 2.26 -6.57
N TYR A 120 5.57 1.39 -7.52
CA TYR A 120 4.47 0.46 -7.41
C TYR A 120 4.65 -0.54 -6.26
N ILE A 121 5.85 -1.11 -6.10
CA ILE A 121 6.19 -1.99 -4.98
C ILE A 121 6.05 -1.26 -3.64
N ALA A 122 6.52 -0.02 -3.56
CA ALA A 122 6.40 0.77 -2.34
C ALA A 122 4.95 1.12 -1.99
N GLU A 123 4.05 1.25 -2.98
CA GLU A 123 2.62 1.42 -2.77
C GLU A 123 1.95 0.11 -2.30
N MET A 124 2.36 -1.03 -2.85
CA MET A 124 1.82 -2.34 -2.43
C MET A 124 2.15 -2.69 -0.98
N VAL A 125 3.27 -2.17 -0.47
CA VAL A 125 3.73 -2.37 0.90
C VAL A 125 2.96 -1.49 1.90
N GLN A 126 2.36 -0.36 1.49
CA GLN A 126 1.68 0.60 2.37
C GLN A 126 0.26 0.18 2.87
#